data_AF-A0A853LNL4-F1
#
_entry.id   AF-A0A853LNL4-F1
#
_cell.length_a   1.000
_cell.length_b   1.000
_cell.length_c   1.000
_cell.angle_alpha   90.00
_cell.angle_beta   90.00
_cell.angle_gamma   90.00
#
_symmetry.space_group_name_H-M   'P 1'
#
loop_
_entity.id
_entity.type
_entity.pdbx_description
1 polymer ?
#
loop_
_entity_poly.entity_id
_entity_poly.type
_entity_poly.pdbx_seq_one_letter_code
_entity_poly.pdbx_strand_id
1 'polypeptide(L)'
;MIVCGVHRDELSAPNAEWSLLTGSDWETRELFVGMSLRQLNEHVVLEAPTAATPYALGGTQEFSAAHEAGFHVSFSVRQRGKEQPETLALLMSREMLLSFADQLQRLAATV
;
A
#
# COMPACT_ATOMS: atom_id res chain seq x y z
N MET A 1 3.20 -10.19 -24.12
CA MET A 1 3.13 -11.25 -23.09
C MET A 1 2.11 -12.27 -23.57
N ILE A 2 2.48 -13.54 -23.69
CA ILE A 2 1.53 -14.62 -24.01
C ILE A 2 1.02 -15.14 -22.67
N VAL A 3 -0.28 -15.06 -22.43
CA VAL A 3 -0.93 -15.55 -21.21
C VAL A 3 -1.77 -16.79 -21.53
N CYS A 4 -1.91 -17.71 -20.58
CA CYS A 4 -2.77 -18.88 -20.75
C CYS A 4 -4.24 -18.47 -20.89
N GLY A 5 -5.10 -19.38 -21.36
CA GLY A 5 -6.53 -19.10 -21.57
C GLY A 5 -7.22 -18.55 -20.31
N VAL A 6 -6.96 -19.17 -19.15
CA VAL A 6 -7.55 -18.75 -17.87
C VAL A 6 -7.21 -17.30 -17.52
N HIS A 7 -5.93 -16.92 -17.57
CA HIS A 7 -5.52 -15.53 -17.29
C HIS A 7 -6.05 -14.53 -18.33
N ARG A 8 -6.21 -14.96 -19.59
CA ARG A 8 -6.82 -14.11 -20.63
C ARG A 8 -8.28 -13.80 -20.31
N ASP A 9 -9.03 -14.81 -19.90
CA ASP A 9 -10.46 -14.67 -19.57
C ASP A 9 -10.62 -13.76 -18.34
N GLU A 10 -9.79 -13.95 -17.31
CA GLU A 10 -9.77 -13.05 -16.14
C GLU A 10 -9.40 -11.61 -16.52
N LEU A 11 -8.36 -11.40 -17.34
CA LEU A 11 -7.95 -10.08 -17.82
C LEU A 11 -8.99 -9.40 -18.73
N SER A 12 -9.91 -10.17 -19.31
CA SER A 12 -10.96 -9.62 -20.17
C SER A 12 -12.08 -8.94 -19.38
N ALA A 13 -12.14 -9.15 -18.05
CA ALA A 13 -13.09 -8.44 -17.21
C ALA A 13 -12.69 -6.95 -17.10
N PRO A 14 -13.63 -6.00 -17.27
CA PRO A 14 -13.34 -4.56 -17.32
C PRO A 14 -12.77 -4.00 -16.02
N ASN A 15 -12.93 -4.72 -14.91
CA ASN A 15 -12.41 -4.38 -13.59
C ASN A 15 -11.36 -5.39 -13.10
N ALA A 16 -10.73 -6.14 -14.00
CA ALA A 16 -9.70 -7.12 -13.67
C ALA A 16 -8.48 -6.43 -13.07
N GLU A 17 -8.23 -6.69 -11.78
CA GLU A 17 -6.94 -6.38 -11.18
C GLU A 17 -5.88 -7.38 -11.65
N TRP A 18 -4.66 -6.90 -11.81
CA TRP A 18 -3.49 -7.73 -12.09
C TRP A 18 -2.23 -7.11 -11.47
N SER A 19 -1.22 -7.94 -11.23
CA SER A 19 0.11 -7.53 -10.80
C SER A 19 1.15 -8.37 -11.52
N LEU A 20 2.23 -7.73 -11.97
CA LEU A 20 3.36 -8.40 -12.58
C LEU A 20 4.57 -8.25 -11.66
N LEU A 21 4.96 -9.34 -11.00
CA LEU A 21 6.20 -9.40 -10.26
C LEU A 21 7.33 -9.68 -11.24
N THR A 22 8.28 -8.75 -11.32
CA THR A 22 9.54 -8.94 -12.03
C THR A 22 10.62 -9.26 -10.99
N GLY A 23 11.19 -10.47 -11.08
CA GLY A 23 12.36 -10.83 -10.28
C GLY A 23 13.61 -10.03 -10.69
N SER A 24 14.72 -10.30 -10.00
CA SER A 24 16.01 -9.65 -10.27
C SER A 24 16.55 -9.92 -11.68
N ASP A 25 16.13 -11.04 -12.28
CA ASP A 25 16.47 -11.41 -13.64
C ASP A 25 15.21 -11.28 -14.50
N TRP A 26 15.33 -10.65 -15.67
CA TRP A 26 14.20 -10.35 -16.57
C TRP A 26 13.40 -11.58 -17.04
N GLU A 27 13.95 -12.78 -16.82
CA GLU A 27 13.38 -14.09 -17.15
C GLU A 27 12.36 -14.60 -16.10
N THR A 28 12.41 -14.11 -14.86
CA THR A 28 11.43 -14.48 -13.81
C THR A 28 10.35 -13.41 -13.72
N ARG A 29 9.30 -13.56 -14.54
CA ARG A 29 8.11 -12.72 -14.48
C ARG A 29 6.90 -13.54 -14.09
N GLU A 30 6.28 -13.18 -12.98
CA GLU A 30 5.07 -13.84 -12.50
C GLU A 30 3.90 -12.86 -12.61
N LEU A 31 2.90 -13.25 -13.43
CA LEU A 31 1.66 -12.49 -13.58
C LEU A 31 0.60 -13.09 -12.64
N PHE A 32 0.09 -12.25 -11.76
CA PHE A 32 -1.05 -12.55 -10.90
C PHE A 32 -2.26 -11.81 -11.45
N VAL A 33 -3.38 -12.51 -11.59
CA VAL A 33 -4.67 -11.96 -12.01
C VAL A 33 -5.74 -12.56 -11.12
N GLY A 34 -6.82 -11.81 -10.87
CA GLY A 34 -8.01 -12.34 -10.20
C GLY A 34 -7.71 -13.00 -8.86
N MET A 35 -8.05 -14.27 -8.71
CA MET A 35 -7.88 -15.01 -7.44
C MET A 35 -6.41 -15.23 -7.05
N SER A 36 -5.50 -15.29 -8.03
CA SER A 36 -4.06 -15.48 -7.80
C SER A 36 -3.46 -14.29 -7.05
N LEU A 37 -4.06 -13.10 -7.15
CA LEU A 37 -3.62 -11.91 -6.43
C LEU A 37 -3.67 -12.04 -4.91
N ARG A 38 -4.48 -12.96 -4.36
CA ARG A 38 -4.55 -13.21 -2.91
C ARG A 38 -3.22 -13.69 -2.33
N GLN A 39 -2.34 -14.24 -3.17
CA GLN A 39 -1.03 -14.75 -2.75
C GLN A 39 -0.03 -13.65 -2.38
N LEU A 40 -0.21 -12.44 -2.92
CA LEU A 40 0.72 -11.33 -2.71
C LEU A 40 0.62 -10.72 -1.30
N ASN A 41 -0.49 -10.95 -0.60
CA ASN A 41 -0.76 -10.36 0.73
C ASN A 41 -0.52 -8.83 0.79
N GLU A 42 -0.71 -8.15 -0.33
CA GLU A 42 -0.48 -6.70 -0.49
C GLU A 42 -1.72 -5.89 -0.13
N HIS A 43 -1.49 -4.64 0.28
CA HIS A 43 -2.52 -3.63 0.46
C HIS A 43 -2.44 -2.59 -0.65
N VAL A 44 -3.57 -2.31 -1.27
CA VAL A 44 -3.69 -1.21 -2.25
C VAL A 44 -4.17 0.02 -1.50
N VAL A 45 -3.40 1.11 -1.57
CA VAL A 45 -3.83 2.42 -1.04
C VAL A 45 -4.96 2.94 -1.93
N LEU A 46 -6.12 3.19 -1.33
CA LEU A 46 -7.30 3.65 -2.05
C LEU A 46 -7.32 5.17 -2.17
N GLU A 47 -6.86 5.85 -1.13
CA GLU A 47 -6.85 7.31 -1.03
C GLU A 47 -5.55 7.78 -0.37
N ALA A 48 -5.05 8.95 -0.78
CA ALA A 48 -3.92 9.56 -0.13
C ALA A 48 -4.28 9.95 1.32
N PRO A 49 -3.38 9.76 2.29
CA PRO A 49 -3.63 10.20 3.65
C PRO A 49 -3.78 11.72 3.70
N THR A 50 -4.84 12.20 4.34
CA THR A 50 -5.15 13.64 4.43
C THR A 50 -4.70 14.27 5.75
N ALA A 51 -4.35 13.44 6.74
CA ALA A 51 -3.97 13.90 8.07
C ALA A 51 -2.94 12.98 8.72
N ALA A 52 -2.11 13.58 9.58
CA ALA A 52 -1.21 12.89 10.48
C ALA A 52 -1.53 13.34 11.92
N THR A 53 -1.83 12.38 12.80
CA THR A 53 -2.16 12.67 14.20
C THR A 53 -0.87 12.65 15.03
N PRO A 54 -0.46 13.77 15.65
CA PRO A 54 0.71 13.79 16.50
C PRO A 54 0.47 13.00 17.78
N TYR A 55 1.50 12.30 18.24
CA TYR A 55 1.52 11.61 19.51
C TYR A 55 2.71 12.10 20.35
N ALA A 56 2.42 12.65 21.52
CA ALA A 56 3.42 13.20 22.43
C ALA A 56 3.69 12.25 23.60
N LEU A 57 4.96 12.19 24.02
CA LEU A 57 5.37 11.57 25.28
C LEU A 57 4.73 12.37 26.44
N GLY A 58 3.73 11.79 27.12
CA GLY A 58 3.09 12.43 28.29
C GLY A 58 1.64 12.06 28.60
N GLY A 59 0.96 11.31 27.74
CA GLY A 59 -0.35 10.69 28.05
C GLY A 59 -0.17 9.25 28.51
N THR A 60 -1.05 8.76 29.39
CA THR A 60 -1.09 7.38 29.92
C THR A 60 -0.95 6.35 28.79
N GLN A 61 0.27 5.86 28.57
CA GLN A 61 0.61 4.85 27.57
C GLN A 61 0.69 3.49 28.24
N GLU A 62 -0.17 2.55 27.84
CA GLU A 62 -0.05 1.14 28.27
C GLU A 62 0.86 0.33 27.33
N PHE A 63 1.01 0.73 26.04
CA PHE A 63 1.79 -0.05 25.05
C PHE A 63 2.36 0.79 23.88
N SER A 64 3.46 1.54 24.05
CA SER A 64 4.34 1.93 22.92
C SER A 64 5.73 2.38 23.39
N ALA A 65 6.74 2.20 22.52
CA ALA A 65 8.15 2.48 22.80
C ALA A 65 8.38 3.89 23.39
N ALA A 66 8.93 3.92 24.60
CA ALA A 66 8.95 5.07 25.50
C ALA A 66 9.86 6.26 25.09
N HIS A 67 10.33 6.35 23.84
CA HIS A 67 11.50 7.16 23.51
C HIS A 67 11.32 8.20 22.39
N GLU A 68 10.25 8.19 21.61
CA GLU A 68 10.07 9.18 20.53
C GLU A 68 8.62 9.66 20.41
N ALA A 69 8.44 10.99 20.35
CA ALA A 69 7.20 11.57 19.86
C ALA A 69 7.08 11.30 18.36
N GLY A 70 5.90 10.92 17.88
CA GLY A 70 5.70 10.45 16.51
C GLY A 70 4.37 10.89 15.92
N PHE A 71 4.09 10.42 14.72
CA PHE A 71 2.85 10.70 14.00
C PHE A 71 2.18 9.39 13.59
N HIS A 72 0.89 9.29 13.85
CA HIS A 72 0.06 8.25 13.26
C HIS A 72 -0.49 8.76 11.94
N VAL A 73 -0.17 8.05 10.86
CA VAL A 73 -0.72 8.33 9.52
C VAL A 73 -1.65 7.19 9.15
N SER A 74 -2.93 7.50 9.00
CA SER A 74 -3.95 6.51 8.62
C SER A 74 -4.15 6.49 7.12
N PHE A 75 -4.14 5.28 6.56
CA PHE A 75 -4.36 5.00 5.15
C PHE A 75 -5.65 4.22 5.00
N SER A 76 -6.52 4.71 4.11
CA SER A 76 -7.62 3.90 3.58
C SER A 76 -7.00 2.94 2.56
N VAL A 77 -7.00 1.65 2.88
CA VAL A 77 -6.42 0.61 2.05
C VAL A 77 -7.46 -0.47 1.77
N ARG A 78 -7.16 -1.35 0.83
CA ARG A 78 -7.87 -2.62 0.68
C ARG A 78 -6.85 -3.72 0.45
N GLN A 79 -6.90 -4.78 1.24
CA GLN A 79 -6.12 -5.96 0.94
C GLN A 79 -6.54 -6.50 -0.44
N ARG A 80 -5.55 -6.81 -1.26
CA ARG A 80 -5.78 -7.27 -2.63
C ARG A 80 -6.61 -8.57 -2.65
N GLY A 81 -7.63 -8.61 -3.50
CA GLY A 81 -8.57 -9.73 -3.57
C GLY A 81 -9.66 -9.76 -2.49
N LYS A 82 -9.69 -8.77 -1.59
CA LYS A 82 -10.87 -8.42 -0.78
C LYS A 82 -11.64 -7.27 -1.42
N GLU A 83 -12.93 -7.18 -1.07
CA GLU A 83 -13.81 -6.10 -1.56
C GLU A 83 -13.85 -4.91 -0.60
N GLN A 84 -13.77 -5.15 0.70
CA GLN A 84 -13.98 -4.11 1.70
C GLN A 84 -12.70 -3.33 2.00
N PRO A 85 -12.76 -1.98 2.03
CA PRO A 85 -11.70 -1.15 2.58
C PRO A 85 -11.45 -1.41 4.06
N GLU A 86 -10.23 -1.16 4.49
CA GLU A 86 -9.81 -1.16 5.89
C GLU A 86 -8.85 0.01 6.15
N THR A 87 -8.62 0.31 7.42
CA THR A 87 -7.69 1.37 7.82
C THR A 87 -6.41 0.75 8.34
N LEU A 88 -5.27 1.10 7.72
CA LEU A 88 -3.95 0.81 8.25
C LEU A 88 -3.33 2.09 8.80
N ALA A 89 -2.78 2.02 10.01
CA ALA A 89 -2.06 3.13 10.61
C ALA A 89 -0.56 2.83 10.63
N LEU A 90 0.24 3.76 10.10
CA LEU A 90 1.69 3.72 10.20
C LEU A 90 2.16 4.74 11.25
N LEU A 91 3.08 4.31 12.10
CA LEU A 91 3.80 5.21 13.00
C LEU A 91 5.03 5.76 12.27
N MET A 92 5.13 7.07 12.16
CA MET A 92 6.23 7.75 11.50
C MET A 92 6.91 8.72 12.46
N SER A 93 8.25 8.80 12.38
CA SER A 93 8.98 9.92 12.97
C SER A 93 8.68 11.21 12.20
N ARG A 94 9.00 12.37 12.78
CA ARG A 94 8.85 13.66 12.10
C ARG A 94 9.62 13.72 10.79
N GLU A 95 10.86 13.22 10.78
CA GLU A 95 11.72 13.23 9.60
C GLU A 95 11.14 12.34 8.48
N MET A 96 10.62 11.17 8.84
CA MET A 96 9.98 10.26 7.89
C MET A 96 8.71 10.88 7.30
N LEU A 97 7.88 11.53 8.12
CA LEU A 97 6.67 12.20 7.65
C LEU A 97 6.99 13.34 6.66
N LEU A 98 8.02 14.14 6.95
CA LEU A 98 8.45 15.23 6.06
C LEU A 98 9.00 14.70 4.73
N SER A 99 9.82 13.66 4.78
CA SER A 99 10.34 12.99 3.58
C SER A 99 9.22 12.39 2.73
N PHE A 100 8.25 11.74 3.38
CA PHE A 100 7.08 11.16 2.72
C PHE A 100 6.23 12.23 2.03
N ALA A 101 5.96 13.35 2.72
CA ALA A 101 5.21 14.47 2.14
C ALA A 101 5.91 15.09 0.91
N ASP A 102 7.24 15.28 0.97
CA ASP A 102 8.02 15.79 -0.18
C ASP A 102 7.95 14.83 -1.38
N GLN A 103 8.08 13.52 -1.14
CA GLN A 103 7.97 12.52 -2.21
C GLN A 103 6.58 12.52 -2.86
N LEU A 104 5.51 12.59 -2.07
CA LEU A 104 4.15 12.67 -2.60
C LEU A 104 3.92 13.95 -3.42
N GLN A 105 4.44 15.10 -2.97
CA GLN A 105 4.35 16.36 -3.72
C GLN A 105 5.08 16.29 -5.06
N ARG A 106 6.29 15.70 -5.09
CA ARG A 106 7.04 15.52 -6.34
C ARG A 106 6.32 14.62 -7.32
N LEU A 107 5.73 13.52 -6.84
CA LEU A 107 4.94 12.62 -7.68
C LEU A 107 3.71 13.32 -8.25
N ALA A 108 2.98 14.09 -7.44
CA ALA A 108 1.82 14.85 -7.90
C ALA A 108 2.17 15.88 -9.00
N ALA A 109 3.41 16.39 -9.02
CA ALA A 109 3.88 17.31 -10.05
C ALA A 109 4.28 16.62 -11.38
N THR A 110 4.29 15.29 -11.44
CA THR A 110 4.64 14.50 -12.64
C THR A 110 3.45 13.93 -13.40
N VAL A 111 2.23 14.13 -12.89
CA VAL A 111 0.95 13.67 -13.48
C VAL A 111 0.21 14.86 -14.07
#